data_AF-A0A2H0HRH3-F1
#
_entry.id   AF-A0A2H0HRH3-F1
#
_cell.length_a   1.000
_cell.length_b   1.000
_cell.length_c   1.000
_cell.angle_alpha   90.00
_cell.angle_beta   90.00
_cell.angle_gamma   90.00
#
_symmetry.space_group_name_H-M   'P 1'
#
loop_
_entity.id
_entity.type
_entity.pdbx_description
1 polymer ?
#
loop_
_entity_poly.entity_id
_entity_poly.type
_entity_poly.pdbx_seq_one_letter_code
_entity_poly.pdbx_strand_id
1 'polypeptide(L)'
;MKRDPTRNDKPAGGRGAISASVRAFAQQNIPLKLIGSFVHANTLPGGFDCPGCAFPDKAGKPLLDSCEQGQKAIAWEMTRKAVSAEFFDGKTPAQLQALGDFDLEFQGRLTTPVLYESSSGRFRAIDWDEAYAIAGRELSALAP
;
A
#
# COMPACT_ATOMS: atom_id res chain seq x y z
N MET A 1 18.55 -34.93 4.70
CA MET A 1 17.63 -33.83 5.06
C MET A 1 16.41 -33.92 4.14
N LYS A 2 15.25 -34.39 4.64
CA LYS A 2 14.04 -34.56 3.81
C LYS A 2 13.35 -33.18 3.67
N ARG A 3 13.07 -32.76 2.44
CA ARG A 3 12.36 -31.50 2.13
C ARG A 3 10.92 -31.58 2.68
N ASP A 4 10.50 -30.55 3.41
CA ASP A 4 9.14 -30.38 3.92
C ASP A 4 8.17 -30.14 2.74
N PRO A 5 7.08 -30.93 2.60
CA PRO A 5 6.11 -30.80 1.51
C PRO A 5 5.27 -29.51 1.56
N THR A 6 5.29 -28.77 2.66
CA THR A 6 4.65 -27.45 2.78
C THR A 6 5.58 -26.30 2.34
N ARG A 7 6.86 -26.60 2.10
CA ARG A 7 7.85 -25.58 1.73
C ARG A 7 7.64 -25.16 0.28
N ASN A 8 7.28 -23.89 0.09
CA ASN A 8 7.15 -23.30 -1.23
C ASN A 8 8.54 -23.17 -1.87
N ASP A 9 8.96 -24.21 -2.61
CA ASP A 9 10.25 -24.28 -3.32
C ASP A 9 10.27 -23.43 -4.61
N LYS A 10 9.26 -22.57 -4.83
CA LYS A 10 9.23 -21.67 -5.99
C LYS A 10 10.22 -20.53 -5.80
N PRO A 11 10.98 -20.15 -6.84
CA PRO A 11 11.86 -18.99 -6.77
C PRO A 11 11.05 -17.71 -6.55
N ALA A 12 11.58 -16.79 -5.74
CA ALA A 12 11.00 -15.47 -5.50
C ALA A 12 10.99 -14.56 -6.76
N GLY A 13 11.70 -14.98 -7.82
CA GLY A 13 11.76 -14.34 -9.13
C GLY A 13 11.38 -15.29 -10.27
N GLY A 14 11.30 -14.75 -11.49
CA GLY A 14 10.97 -15.52 -12.70
C GLY A 14 9.50 -15.47 -13.07
N ARG A 15 9.01 -16.48 -13.81
CA ARG A 15 7.67 -16.45 -14.44
C ARG A 15 6.52 -16.26 -13.45
N GLY A 16 6.63 -16.90 -12.28
CA GLY A 16 5.68 -16.74 -11.17
C GLY A 16 5.57 -15.28 -10.72
N ALA A 17 6.71 -14.67 -10.38
CA ALA A 17 6.81 -13.26 -9.99
C ALA A 17 6.25 -12.30 -11.04
N ILE A 18 6.54 -12.54 -12.32
CA ILE A 18 5.99 -11.73 -13.43
C ILE A 18 4.46 -11.85 -13.45
N SER A 19 3.92 -13.08 -13.43
CA SER A 19 2.47 -13.28 -13.44
C SER A 19 1.76 -12.66 -12.24
N ALA A 20 2.38 -12.71 -11.06
CA ALA A 20 1.83 -12.14 -9.84
C ALA A 20 1.87 -10.60 -9.86
N SER A 21 2.94 -10.02 -10.43
CA SER A 21 3.04 -8.57 -10.66
C SER A 21 1.97 -8.09 -11.63
N VAL A 22 1.77 -8.76 -12.76
CA VAL A 22 0.68 -8.44 -13.70
C VAL A 22 -0.68 -8.50 -13.02
N ARG A 23 -0.93 -9.55 -12.21
CA ARG A 23 -2.17 -9.70 -11.45
C ARG A 23 -2.38 -8.55 -10.47
N ALA A 24 -1.34 -8.12 -9.77
CA ALA A 24 -1.41 -7.00 -8.83
C ALA A 24 -1.82 -5.69 -9.53
N PHE A 25 -1.21 -5.35 -10.65
CA PHE A 25 -1.61 -4.16 -11.43
C PHE A 25 -3.04 -4.28 -11.98
N ALA A 26 -3.46 -5.49 -12.40
CA ALA A 26 -4.83 -5.73 -12.82
C ALA A 26 -5.84 -5.57 -11.67
N GLN A 27 -5.52 -6.06 -10.47
CA GLN A 27 -6.35 -5.89 -9.25
C GLN A 27 -6.50 -4.42 -8.82
N GLN A 28 -5.54 -3.58 -9.22
CA GLN A 28 -5.59 -2.13 -9.02
C GLN A 28 -6.21 -1.37 -10.22
N ASN A 29 -6.80 -2.08 -11.19
CA ASN A 29 -7.40 -1.54 -12.41
C ASN A 29 -6.43 -0.69 -13.26
N ILE A 30 -5.13 -1.02 -13.23
CA ILE A 30 -4.08 -0.30 -13.94
C ILE A 30 -3.11 -1.25 -14.68
N PRO A 31 -3.56 -2.32 -15.36
CA PRO A 31 -2.68 -3.34 -15.94
C PRO A 31 -1.63 -2.76 -16.90
N LEU A 32 -2.00 -1.71 -17.66
CA LEU A 32 -1.11 -1.06 -18.63
C LEU A 32 0.00 -0.22 -17.97
N LYS A 33 -0.15 0.16 -16.70
CA LYS A 33 0.85 0.96 -15.98
C LYS A 33 2.07 0.15 -15.54
N LEU A 34 2.02 -1.18 -15.60
CA LEU A 34 3.18 -2.02 -15.23
C LEU A 34 4.40 -1.72 -16.11
N ILE A 35 4.23 -1.46 -17.40
CA ILE A 35 5.37 -1.15 -18.27
C ILE A 35 5.88 0.26 -17.98
N GLY A 36 4.96 1.22 -17.83
CA GLY A 36 5.32 2.60 -17.51
C GLY A 36 5.93 2.78 -16.13
N SER A 37 5.67 1.88 -15.17
CA SER A 37 6.23 1.96 -13.82
C SER A 37 7.75 1.91 -13.84
N PHE A 38 8.34 1.06 -14.69
CA PHE A 38 9.80 0.95 -14.84
C PHE A 38 10.45 2.22 -15.43
N VAL A 39 9.69 3.09 -16.08
CA VAL A 39 10.20 4.30 -16.72
C VAL A 39 9.95 5.55 -15.88
N HIS A 40 8.97 5.51 -14.97
CA HIS A 40 8.50 6.69 -14.26
C HIS A 40 8.69 6.62 -12.74
N ALA A 41 8.66 5.43 -12.14
CA ALA A 41 8.88 5.31 -10.71
C ALA A 41 10.39 5.17 -10.43
N ASN A 42 10.89 5.90 -9.44
CA ASN A 42 12.24 5.79 -8.87
C ASN A 42 13.35 5.48 -9.91
N THR A 43 13.41 6.29 -10.98
CA THR A 43 14.42 6.12 -12.03
C THR A 43 15.76 6.69 -11.60
N LEU A 44 16.81 5.87 -11.78
CA LEU A 44 18.19 6.25 -11.57
C LEU A 44 18.88 6.41 -12.93
N PRO A 45 20.02 7.13 -13.03
CA PRO A 45 20.80 7.19 -14.25
C PRO A 45 21.18 5.77 -14.71
N GLY A 46 20.59 5.33 -15.83
CA GLY A 46 20.85 4.02 -16.43
C GLY A 46 19.88 2.89 -16.05
N GLY A 47 18.82 3.14 -15.27
CA GLY A 47 17.85 2.09 -14.96
C GLY A 47 16.74 2.45 -13.97
N PHE A 48 15.94 1.44 -13.68
CA PHE A 48 14.90 1.46 -12.64
C PHE A 48 15.41 0.80 -11.37
N ASP A 49 15.16 1.45 -10.23
CA ASP A 49 15.38 0.89 -8.91
C ASP A 49 14.07 0.81 -8.12
N CYS A 50 13.84 -0.31 -7.43
CA CYS A 50 12.56 -0.55 -6.78
C CYS A 50 12.51 0.08 -5.38
N PRO A 51 11.57 1.01 -5.09
CA PRO A 51 11.48 1.67 -3.78
C PRO A 51 11.01 0.73 -2.66
N GLY A 52 10.50 -0.45 -3.00
CA GLY A 52 9.97 -1.43 -2.05
C GLY A 52 10.89 -2.64 -1.85
N CYS A 53 12.21 -2.50 -2.06
CA CYS A 53 13.10 -3.66 -2.09
C CYS A 53 13.22 -4.33 -0.71
N ALA A 54 12.85 -5.61 -0.64
CA ALA A 54 13.03 -6.47 0.53
C ALA A 54 14.40 -7.19 0.54
N PHE A 55 15.21 -6.98 -0.49
CA PHE A 55 16.47 -7.66 -0.72
C PHE A 55 17.60 -6.64 -0.97
N PRO A 56 18.87 -6.98 -0.70
CA PRO A 56 19.99 -6.11 -1.04
C PRO A 56 20.07 -5.87 -2.54
N ASP A 57 20.46 -4.66 -2.91
CA ASP A 57 20.69 -4.29 -4.30
C ASP A 57 21.76 -5.17 -4.92
N LYS A 58 21.58 -5.53 -6.20
CA LYS A 58 22.63 -6.26 -6.91
C LYS A 58 23.83 -5.36 -7.15
N ALA A 59 25.02 -5.92 -7.02
CA ALA A 59 26.25 -5.24 -7.43
C ALA A 59 26.20 -4.88 -8.92
N GLY A 60 26.52 -3.62 -9.24
CA GLY A 60 26.40 -3.04 -10.58
C GLY A 60 25.23 -2.06 -10.69
N LYS A 61 25.01 -1.49 -11.88
CA LYS A 61 23.83 -0.65 -12.19
C LYS A 61 22.97 -1.40 -13.20
N PRO A 62 22.16 -2.39 -12.77
CA PRO A 62 21.29 -3.10 -13.69
C PRO A 62 20.27 -2.13 -14.30
N LEU A 63 19.87 -2.41 -15.55
CA LEU A 63 18.82 -1.65 -16.21
C LEU A 63 17.47 -1.77 -15.47
N LEU A 64 17.26 -2.93 -14.83
CA LEU A 64 16.08 -3.23 -14.04
C LEU A 64 16.46 -4.01 -12.78
N ASP A 65 16.29 -3.40 -11.60
CA ASP A 65 16.33 -4.12 -10.32
C ASP A 65 14.94 -4.11 -9.66
N SER A 66 14.28 -5.27 -9.63
CA SER A 66 12.95 -5.39 -9.05
C SER A 66 12.58 -6.84 -8.72
N CYS A 67 11.87 -7.02 -7.60
CA CYS A 67 11.22 -8.28 -7.24
C CYS A 67 9.69 -8.19 -7.34
N GLU A 68 8.99 -9.32 -7.15
CA GLU A 68 7.52 -9.39 -7.15
C GLU A 68 6.89 -8.44 -6.13
N GLN A 69 7.41 -8.45 -4.90
CA GLN A 69 6.87 -7.66 -3.80
C GLN A 69 7.06 -6.17 -4.03
N GLY A 70 8.19 -5.78 -4.61
CA GLY A 70 8.44 -4.42 -5.06
C GLY A 70 7.45 -3.94 -6.11
N GLN A 71 7.15 -4.77 -7.12
CA GLN A 71 6.13 -4.43 -8.12
C GLN A 71 4.71 -4.38 -7.54
N LYS A 72 4.38 -5.22 -6.56
CA LYS A 72 3.11 -5.10 -5.83
C LYS A 72 3.04 -3.78 -5.07
N ALA A 73 4.09 -3.37 -4.37
CA ALA A 73 4.11 -2.07 -3.68
C ALA A 73 3.85 -0.92 -4.66
N ILE A 74 4.50 -0.95 -5.84
CA ILE A 74 4.28 0.04 -6.90
C ILE A 74 2.85 -0.02 -7.45
N ALA A 75 2.26 -1.21 -7.62
CA ALA A 75 0.87 -1.32 -8.07
C ALA A 75 -0.09 -0.61 -7.09
N TRP A 76 0.13 -0.78 -5.78
CA TRP A 76 -0.64 -0.11 -4.74
C TRP A 76 -0.37 1.40 -4.68
N GLU A 77 0.85 1.84 -4.99
CA GLU A 77 1.17 3.27 -5.06
C GLU A 77 0.59 3.95 -6.30
N MET A 78 0.55 3.25 -7.43
CA MET A 78 0.04 3.79 -8.70
C MET A 78 -1.48 3.69 -8.87
N THR A 79 -2.16 3.10 -7.89
CA THR A 79 -3.62 2.93 -7.89
C THR A 79 -4.32 4.28 -8.04
N ARG A 80 -5.55 4.24 -8.55
CA ARG A 80 -6.44 5.42 -8.60
C ARG A 80 -7.54 5.36 -7.56
N LYS A 81 -7.59 4.27 -6.79
CA LYS A 81 -8.56 4.12 -5.70
C LYS A 81 -8.21 5.11 -4.59
N ALA A 82 -9.22 5.88 -4.20
CA ALA A 82 -9.16 6.85 -3.14
C ALA A 82 -10.34 6.61 -2.20
N VAL A 83 -10.10 6.81 -0.91
CA VAL A 83 -11.05 6.64 0.17
C VAL A 83 -11.29 8.01 0.76
N SER A 84 -12.47 8.55 0.49
CA SER A 84 -12.97 9.81 1.03
C SER A 84 -13.85 9.55 2.26
N ALA A 85 -14.40 10.62 2.85
CA ALA A 85 -15.23 10.51 4.04
C ALA A 85 -16.50 9.64 3.83
N GLU A 86 -17.02 9.59 2.61
CA GLU A 86 -18.19 8.77 2.24
C GLU A 86 -17.97 7.27 2.48
N PHE A 87 -16.72 6.80 2.42
CA PHE A 87 -16.42 5.41 2.77
C PHE A 87 -16.77 5.10 4.23
N PHE A 88 -16.66 6.07 5.12
CA PHE A 88 -16.90 5.87 6.55
C PHE A 88 -18.39 6.01 6.93
N ASP A 89 -19.25 6.45 6.01
CA ASP A 89 -20.66 6.62 6.31
C ASP A 89 -21.32 5.29 6.66
N GLY A 90 -22.08 5.29 7.75
CA GLY A 90 -22.72 4.10 8.33
C GLY A 90 -21.75 3.03 8.87
N LYS A 91 -20.43 3.26 8.89
CA LYS A 91 -19.44 2.33 9.47
C LYS A 91 -19.09 2.71 10.89
N THR A 92 -18.83 1.69 11.70
CA THR A 92 -18.29 1.82 13.07
C THR A 92 -16.83 1.36 13.12
N PRO A 93 -16.05 1.81 14.12
CA PRO A 93 -14.69 1.31 14.33
C PRO A 93 -14.62 -0.22 14.44
N ALA A 94 -15.59 -0.86 15.11
CA ALA A 94 -15.63 -2.31 15.25
C ALA A 94 -15.81 -3.03 13.90
N GLN A 95 -16.62 -2.47 12.98
CA GLN A 95 -16.79 -3.03 11.64
C GLN A 95 -15.52 -2.87 10.80
N LEU A 96 -14.82 -1.75 10.92
CA LEU A 96 -13.55 -1.54 10.23
C LEU A 96 -12.45 -2.46 10.76
N GLN A 97 -12.38 -2.66 12.08
CA GLN A 97 -11.43 -3.58 12.72
C GLN A 97 -11.69 -5.05 12.38
N ALA A 98 -12.90 -5.40 11.95
CA ALA A 98 -13.24 -6.75 11.51
C ALA A 98 -12.77 -7.06 10.07
N LEU A 99 -12.35 -6.03 9.30
CA LEU A 99 -11.80 -6.21 7.95
C LEU A 99 -10.35 -6.68 8.03
N GLY A 100 -9.92 -7.51 7.08
CA GLY A 100 -8.52 -7.90 6.98
C GLY A 100 -7.65 -6.74 6.50
N ASP A 101 -6.35 -6.77 6.84
CA ASP A 101 -5.37 -5.75 6.41
C ASP A 101 -5.38 -5.56 4.89
N PHE A 102 -5.51 -6.66 4.13
CA PHE A 102 -5.63 -6.61 2.68
C PHE A 102 -6.89 -5.87 2.25
N ASP A 103 -8.04 -6.14 2.88
CA ASP A 103 -9.32 -5.54 2.51
C ASP A 103 -9.33 -4.04 2.80
N LEU A 104 -8.72 -3.62 3.92
CA LEU A 104 -8.53 -2.21 4.28
C LEU A 104 -7.65 -1.49 3.26
N GLU A 105 -6.46 -2.01 2.98
CA GLU A 105 -5.54 -1.42 2.01
C GLU A 105 -6.13 -1.43 0.59
N PHE A 106 -6.94 -2.43 0.25
CA PHE A 106 -7.56 -2.56 -1.09
C PHE A 106 -8.59 -1.47 -1.39
N GLN A 107 -9.13 -0.79 -0.37
CA GLN A 107 -10.07 0.31 -0.56
C GLN A 107 -9.42 1.52 -1.26
N GLY A 108 -8.12 1.71 -1.09
CA GLY A 108 -7.36 2.82 -1.67
C GLY A 108 -6.80 3.79 -0.64
N ARG A 109 -6.21 4.89 -1.12
CA ARG A 109 -5.57 5.88 -0.25
C ARG A 109 -6.58 6.76 0.46
N LEU A 110 -6.43 6.96 1.76
CA LEU A 110 -7.21 7.95 2.51
C LEU A 110 -6.86 9.34 1.98
N THR A 111 -7.87 10.06 1.48
CA THR A 111 -7.70 11.41 0.90
C THR A 111 -8.31 12.51 1.77
N THR A 112 -9.11 12.13 2.77
CA THR A 112 -9.81 13.06 3.64
C THR A 112 -9.66 12.60 5.09
N PRO A 113 -9.18 13.47 6.01
CA PRO A 113 -9.16 13.11 7.41
C PRO A 113 -10.59 13.01 7.95
N VAL A 114 -10.81 12.03 8.82
CA VAL A 114 -12.11 11.79 9.47
C VAL A 114 -11.92 11.66 10.96
N LEU A 115 -12.89 12.15 11.72
CA LEU A 115 -12.97 12.02 13.16
C LEU A 115 -14.13 11.11 13.53
N TYR A 116 -13.88 10.13 14.40
CA TYR A 116 -14.96 9.37 15.01
C TYR A 116 -15.50 10.12 16.22
N GLU A 117 -16.79 10.45 16.21
CA GLU A 117 -17.48 11.14 17.29
C GLU A 117 -18.26 10.12 18.13
N SER A 118 -17.76 9.82 19.33
CA SER A 118 -18.39 8.82 20.22
C SER A 118 -19.81 9.19 20.66
N SER A 119 -20.11 10.50 20.74
CA SER A 119 -21.44 11.02 21.09
C SER A 119 -22.51 10.71 20.03
N SER A 120 -22.14 10.76 18.75
CA SER A 120 -23.04 10.46 17.62
C SER A 120 -22.88 9.03 17.10
N GLY A 121 -21.77 8.36 17.45
CA GLY A 121 -21.40 7.03 16.97
C GLY A 121 -21.00 7.00 15.50
N ARG A 122 -20.64 8.16 14.90
CA ARG A 122 -20.39 8.32 13.46
C ARG A 122 -19.02 8.94 13.18
N PHE A 123 -18.54 8.69 11.96
CA PHE A 123 -17.41 9.44 11.41
C PHE A 123 -17.90 10.76 10.79
N ARG A 124 -17.15 11.82 11.04
CA ARG A 124 -17.33 13.14 10.44
C ARG A 124 -16.06 13.52 9.67
N ALA A 125 -16.22 14.08 8.47
CA ALA A 125 -15.11 14.68 7.74
C ALA A 125 -14.58 15.90 8.49
N ILE A 126 -13.27 16.00 8.62
CA ILE A 126 -12.59 17.16 9.20
C ILE A 126 -11.60 17.73 8.18
N ASP A 127 -11.10 18.94 8.42
CA ASP A 127 -9.96 19.46 7.67
C ASP A 127 -8.62 19.11 8.37
N TRP A 128 -7.52 19.46 7.72
CA TRP A 128 -6.19 19.19 8.26
C TRP A 128 -5.86 20.03 9.48
N ASP A 129 -6.34 21.27 9.57
CA ASP A 129 -6.06 22.14 10.72
C ASP A 129 -6.74 21.60 11.98
N GLU A 130 -7.99 21.15 11.88
CA GLU A 130 -8.71 20.45 12.94
C GLU A 130 -8.00 19.14 13.32
N ALA A 131 -7.57 18.34 12.34
CA ALA A 131 -6.85 17.09 12.59
C ALA A 131 -5.54 17.33 13.37
N TYR A 132 -4.75 18.31 12.97
CA TYR A 132 -3.51 18.67 13.65
C TYR A 132 -3.76 19.26 15.04
N ALA A 133 -4.78 20.11 15.20
CA ALA A 133 -5.16 20.65 16.50
C ALA A 133 -5.58 19.55 17.48
N ILE A 134 -6.34 18.57 17.02
CA ILE A 134 -6.71 17.39 17.82
C ILE A 134 -5.46 16.60 18.21
N ALA A 135 -4.63 16.22 17.24
CA ALA A 135 -3.42 15.45 17.51
C ALA A 135 -2.49 16.17 18.51
N GLY A 136 -2.27 17.47 18.32
CA GLY A 136 -1.45 18.30 19.23
C GLY A 136 -2.01 18.37 20.65
N ARG A 137 -3.34 18.55 20.78
CA ARG A 137 -4.01 18.56 22.08
C ARG A 137 -3.86 17.22 22.80
N GLU A 138 -4.19 16.11 22.14
CA GLU A 138 -4.16 14.77 22.75
C GLU A 138 -2.73 14.37 23.12
N LEU A 139 -1.76 14.62 22.24
CA LEU A 139 -0.34 14.33 22.52
C LEU A 139 0.19 15.16 23.70
N SER A 140 -0.22 16.43 23.83
CA SER A 140 0.21 17.30 24.95
C SER A 140 -0.41 16.90 26.29
N ALA A 141 -1.52 16.17 26.27
CA ALA A 141 -2.19 15.68 27.48
C ALA A 141 -1.56 14.37 28.01
N LEU A 142 -0.69 13.72 27.23
CA LEU A 142 0.02 12.53 27.69
C LEU A 142 1.07 12.91 28.74
N ALA A 143 1.18 12.08 29.78
CA ALA A 143 2.27 12.21 30.74
C ALA A 143 3.63 11.90 30.05
N PRO A 144 4.72 12.58 30.45
CA PRO A 144 6.06 12.34 29.91
C PRO A 144 6.60 10.95 30.24
#